data_AF-A0A962CQC7-F1
#
_entry.id   AF-A0A962CQC7-F1
#
_cell.length_a   1.000
_cell.length_b   1.000
_cell.length_c   1.000
_cell.angle_alpha   90.00
_cell.angle_beta   90.00
_cell.angle_gamma   90.00
#
_symmetry.space_group_name_H-M   'P 1'
#
loop_
_entity.id
_entity.type
_entity.pdbx_description
1 polymer ?
#
loop_
_entity_poly.entity_id
_entity_poly.type
_entity_poly.pdbx_seq_one_letter_code
_entity_poly.pdbx_strand_id
1 'polypeptide(L)'
;MFKLMTMLTVFVVSQASAEIEWPINIEPNPLTDNGFGNGVANLDEWLVIGDTQNDVQASNAGAIHVYQNVNGQWLPYQTLYADDAESNDQLGSAVAIERNHLTGEVWIMGSALNDDDSGPDQGAVYAFQLDVNGDFIQQDKFVGTNSSNNFGVSIALNYDYVEDINAYLWVLVVGDDTMRRPDPIGGGTHTTGGITIYKKSGGLPWEEEIVQSGVAFFEALDSFDKWGASVSVDGIFIASGAPGYDVDDNGNTLVDAGAIFYAFRDNLTQTWSCCSIITADQPVAGANLGAAVEVIKQPGNNISLFAGAPLEKPDMSTRQVGAVHVWQNTGYVEKLLPSVIVGGQGEHFGSTIAANGDDYFGTTELLVGAPFSNDRKGRVYLFSKNLNYNGNNGLYLEKQQIVGSDTNAYPWDFGQFGTLVSTDGRNHVATSASNYIGSHRRVTTKEYPIFVNGFETAFQQ
;
A
#
# COMPACT_ATOMS: atom_id res chain seq x y z
N MET A 1 68.00 -13.56 18.36
CA MET A 1 66.63 -14.09 18.33
C MET A 1 65.73 -12.93 17.87
N PHE A 2 65.60 -12.75 16.55
CA PHE A 2 64.87 -11.63 15.96
C PHE A 2 63.37 -11.93 16.00
N LYS A 3 62.59 -11.07 16.68
CA LYS A 3 61.14 -11.13 16.74
C LYS A 3 60.60 -10.57 15.41
N LEU A 4 60.07 -11.45 14.56
CA LEU A 4 59.36 -11.06 13.36
C LEU A 4 58.04 -10.41 13.79
N MET A 5 57.90 -9.11 13.55
CA MET A 5 56.68 -8.35 13.84
C MET A 5 55.87 -8.34 12.54
N THR A 6 54.84 -9.18 12.46
CA THR A 6 53.96 -9.27 11.30
C THR A 6 53.12 -8.00 11.25
N MET A 7 53.38 -7.14 10.26
CA MET A 7 52.56 -5.96 9.97
C MET A 7 51.28 -6.44 9.26
N LEU A 8 50.13 -6.29 9.91
CA LEU A 8 48.83 -6.51 9.30
C LEU A 8 48.46 -5.22 8.54
N THR A 9 48.60 -5.25 7.21
CA THR A 9 48.16 -4.15 6.34
C THR A 9 46.65 -4.30 6.12
N VAL A 10 45.85 -3.44 6.74
CA VAL A 10 44.41 -3.34 6.45
C VAL A 10 44.26 -2.53 5.16
N PHE A 11 43.81 -3.18 4.09
CA PHE A 11 43.34 -2.47 2.90
C PHE A 11 41.93 -1.93 3.20
N VAL A 12 41.81 -0.62 3.37
CA VAL A 12 40.50 0.04 3.28
C VAL A 12 40.20 0.16 1.79
N VAL A 13 39.39 -0.74 1.26
CA VAL A 13 38.74 -0.51 -0.04
C VAL A 13 37.63 0.48 0.23
N SER A 14 37.84 1.76 -0.06
CA SER A 14 36.72 2.69 -0.18
C SER A 14 35.95 2.27 -1.44
N GLN A 15 34.84 1.56 -1.26
CA GLN A 15 33.84 1.51 -2.31
C GLN A 15 33.30 2.93 -2.45
N ALA A 16 33.76 3.64 -3.48
CA ALA A 16 32.99 4.76 -3.99
C ALA A 16 31.71 4.15 -4.57
N SER A 17 30.63 4.18 -3.80
CA SER A 17 29.30 4.04 -4.40
C SER A 17 29.20 5.15 -5.43
N ALA A 18 28.94 4.80 -6.69
CA ALA A 18 28.58 5.81 -7.68
C ALA A 18 27.36 6.56 -7.13
N GLU A 19 27.56 7.82 -6.74
CA GLU A 19 26.47 8.68 -6.33
C GLU A 19 25.67 9.00 -7.59
N ILE A 20 24.43 8.51 -7.64
CA ILE A 20 23.45 8.93 -8.63
C ILE A 20 23.00 10.32 -8.17
N GLU A 21 23.58 11.36 -8.75
CA GLU A 21 23.04 12.71 -8.65
C GLU A 21 21.81 12.77 -9.56
N TRP A 22 20.64 12.90 -8.92
CA TRP A 22 19.45 13.37 -9.62
C TRP A 22 19.74 14.77 -10.18
N PRO A 23 19.51 14.99 -11.49
CA PRO A 23 19.73 16.29 -12.08
C PRO A 23 18.77 17.30 -11.46
N ILE A 24 19.32 18.38 -10.88
CA ILE A 24 18.66 19.48 -10.13
C ILE A 24 17.52 20.21 -10.89
N ASN A 25 17.14 19.78 -12.09
CA ASN A 25 16.30 20.54 -13.00
C ASN A 25 15.31 19.69 -13.81
N ILE A 26 14.82 18.57 -13.25
CA ILE A 26 13.80 17.74 -13.89
C ILE A 26 12.50 17.85 -13.11
N GLU A 27 11.41 18.11 -13.84
CA GLU A 27 10.05 18.18 -13.30
C GLU A 27 9.39 16.79 -13.30
N PRO A 28 8.52 16.50 -12.30
CA PRO A 28 8.20 17.37 -11.17
C PRO A 28 9.38 17.47 -10.20
N ASN A 29 9.65 18.68 -9.70
CA ASN A 29 10.57 18.86 -8.59
C ASN A 29 9.85 18.52 -7.27
N PRO A 30 10.15 17.38 -6.61
CA PRO A 30 9.45 16.96 -5.39
C PRO A 30 9.64 17.94 -4.21
N LEU A 31 10.51 18.97 -4.35
CA LEU A 31 10.74 20.03 -3.37
C LEU A 31 9.66 21.12 -3.33
N THR A 32 8.71 21.15 -4.28
CA THR A 32 7.68 22.21 -4.35
C THR A 32 6.25 21.76 -4.09
N ASP A 33 5.94 20.47 -4.24
CA ASP A 33 4.56 19.97 -4.21
C ASP A 33 4.28 19.12 -2.96
N ASN A 34 3.33 19.58 -2.14
CA ASN A 34 2.92 18.89 -0.90
C ASN A 34 2.13 17.59 -1.18
N GLY A 35 1.82 17.29 -2.44
CA GLY A 35 1.04 16.13 -2.87
C GLY A 35 1.89 14.93 -3.28
N PHE A 36 3.18 15.12 -3.54
CA PHE A 36 4.04 14.08 -4.11
C PHE A 36 4.31 12.95 -3.12
N GLY A 37 4.07 11.70 -3.54
CA GLY A 37 4.24 10.51 -2.70
C GLY A 37 2.99 10.09 -1.91
N ASN A 38 1.82 10.66 -2.21
CA ASN A 38 0.54 10.24 -1.61
C ASN A 38 -0.02 8.93 -2.20
N GLY A 39 0.50 8.49 -3.34
CA GLY A 39 0.29 7.14 -3.87
C GLY A 39 1.63 6.57 -4.31
N VAL A 40 1.85 5.26 -4.10
CA VAL A 40 3.05 4.58 -4.57
C VAL A 40 2.77 3.15 -4.98
N ALA A 41 3.24 2.76 -6.16
CA ALA A 41 3.24 1.38 -6.62
C ALA A 41 4.47 1.12 -7.50
N ASN A 42 5.02 -0.09 -7.45
CA ASN A 42 6.14 -0.49 -8.31
C ASN A 42 5.93 -1.87 -8.90
N LEU A 43 6.44 -2.05 -10.12
CA LEU A 43 6.41 -3.31 -10.83
C LEU A 43 7.55 -3.37 -11.84
N ASP A 44 8.49 -4.28 -11.62
CA ASP A 44 9.64 -4.52 -12.50
C ASP A 44 10.47 -3.24 -12.71
N GLU A 45 10.44 -2.69 -13.92
CA GLU A 45 11.09 -1.45 -14.31
C GLU A 45 10.21 -0.21 -14.09
N TRP A 46 8.99 -0.34 -13.57
CA TRP A 46 8.05 0.77 -13.42
C TRP A 46 7.87 1.18 -11.97
N LEU A 47 7.84 2.50 -11.76
CA LEU A 47 7.53 3.13 -10.49
C LEU A 47 6.49 4.21 -10.75
N VAL A 48 5.41 4.16 -10.00
CA VAL A 48 4.25 5.05 -10.14
C VAL A 48 4.07 5.79 -8.83
N ILE A 49 4.02 7.11 -8.90
CA ILE A 49 3.92 7.99 -7.73
C ILE A 49 2.80 8.99 -7.94
N GLY A 50 1.88 9.06 -6.99
CA GLY A 50 0.82 10.06 -6.98
C GLY A 50 1.28 11.41 -6.45
N ASP A 51 0.79 12.48 -7.07
CA ASP A 51 0.98 13.88 -6.65
C ASP A 51 -0.38 14.57 -6.56
N THR A 52 -1.04 14.45 -5.41
CA THR A 52 -2.45 14.88 -5.24
C THR A 52 -2.67 16.38 -5.25
N GLN A 53 -1.61 17.18 -5.12
CA GLN A 53 -1.69 18.66 -5.09
C GLN A 53 -1.09 19.27 -6.36
N ASN A 54 -0.92 18.47 -7.41
CA ASN A 54 -0.46 18.98 -8.69
C ASN A 54 -1.46 19.99 -9.27
N ASP A 55 -0.97 21.19 -9.58
CA ASP A 55 -1.77 22.33 -10.05
C ASP A 55 -1.71 22.52 -11.60
N VAL A 56 -1.11 21.59 -12.36
CA VAL A 56 -0.84 21.80 -13.80
C VAL A 56 -2.12 21.89 -14.64
N GLN A 57 -3.10 21.01 -14.42
CA GLN A 57 -4.37 21.02 -15.18
C GLN A 57 -5.42 21.93 -14.52
N ALA A 58 -5.58 21.80 -13.20
CA ALA A 58 -6.42 22.65 -12.37
C ALA A 58 -5.90 22.61 -10.92
N SER A 59 -6.41 23.49 -10.04
CA SER A 59 -5.86 23.60 -8.69
C SER A 59 -6.11 22.32 -7.87
N ASN A 60 -5.06 21.69 -7.35
CA ASN A 60 -5.08 20.39 -6.68
C ASN A 60 -5.81 19.30 -7.47
N ALA A 61 -5.78 19.37 -8.81
CA ALA A 61 -6.36 18.33 -9.65
C ALA A 61 -5.62 16.99 -9.48
N GLY A 62 -4.34 17.08 -9.18
CA GLY A 62 -3.47 15.94 -8.97
C GLY A 62 -2.90 15.36 -10.26
N ALA A 63 -1.91 14.50 -10.12
CA ALA A 63 -1.21 13.85 -11.21
C ALA A 63 -0.61 12.51 -10.77
N ILE A 64 -0.20 11.71 -11.75
CA ILE A 64 0.56 10.49 -11.52
C ILE A 64 1.86 10.57 -12.30
N HIS A 65 2.97 10.44 -11.60
CA HIS A 65 4.30 10.43 -12.20
C HIS A 65 4.78 8.99 -12.40
N VAL A 66 5.13 8.66 -13.64
CA VAL A 66 5.66 7.37 -14.03
C VAL A 66 7.16 7.51 -14.24
N TYR A 67 7.91 6.63 -13.60
CA TYR A 67 9.35 6.51 -13.73
C TYR A 67 9.70 5.12 -14.26
N GLN A 68 10.78 5.06 -15.03
CA GLN A 68 11.33 3.82 -15.55
C GLN A 68 12.74 3.59 -15.01
N ASN A 69 13.03 2.37 -14.56
CA ASN A 69 14.36 1.97 -14.14
C ASN A 69 15.23 1.65 -15.36
N VAL A 70 16.21 2.52 -15.62
CA VAL A 70 17.19 2.35 -16.68
C VAL A 70 18.56 2.18 -16.05
N ASN A 71 19.06 0.93 -16.03
CA ASN A 71 20.36 0.55 -15.46
C ASN A 71 20.54 0.91 -13.98
N GLY A 72 19.50 0.70 -13.15
CA GLY A 72 19.52 0.98 -11.71
C GLY A 72 19.21 2.44 -11.36
N GLN A 73 18.86 3.26 -12.35
CA GLN A 73 18.44 4.65 -12.16
C GLN A 73 16.98 4.81 -12.55
N TRP A 74 16.17 5.36 -11.65
CA TRP A 74 14.79 5.72 -11.94
C TRP A 74 14.77 7.05 -12.70
N LEU A 75 14.34 7.01 -13.95
CA LEU A 75 14.24 8.18 -14.81
C LEU A 75 12.77 8.52 -15.06
N PRO A 76 12.38 9.80 -15.05
CA PRO A 76 11.02 10.20 -15.42
C PRO A 76 10.67 9.68 -16.81
N TYR A 77 9.50 9.07 -16.91
CA TYR A 77 9.00 8.49 -18.15
C TYR A 77 7.83 9.31 -18.68
N GLN A 78 6.80 9.52 -17.86
CA GLN A 78 5.59 10.24 -18.24
C GLN A 78 4.91 10.82 -16.99
N THR A 79 4.14 11.89 -17.17
CA THR A 79 3.16 12.34 -16.15
C THR A 79 1.76 12.20 -16.73
N LEU A 80 0.88 11.56 -15.97
CA LEU A 80 -0.50 11.26 -16.34
C LEU A 80 -1.42 12.24 -15.60
N TYR A 81 -2.40 12.72 -16.33
CA TYR A 81 -3.47 13.58 -15.82
C TYR A 81 -4.81 12.96 -16.23
N ALA A 82 -5.86 13.24 -15.48
CA ALA A 82 -7.21 12.93 -15.91
C ALA A 82 -7.61 13.84 -17.08
N ASP A 83 -8.23 13.28 -18.12
CA ASP A 83 -8.70 14.03 -19.30
C ASP A 83 -9.75 15.11 -18.95
N ASP A 84 -10.47 14.89 -17.86
CA ASP A 84 -11.54 15.73 -17.29
C ASP A 84 -11.11 16.37 -15.95
N ALA A 85 -9.80 16.47 -15.69
CA ALA A 85 -9.27 17.03 -14.45
C ALA A 85 -9.89 18.38 -14.04
N GLU A 86 -10.52 18.41 -12.87
CA GLU A 86 -11.10 19.59 -12.23
C GLU A 86 -10.37 19.94 -10.91
N SER A 87 -10.80 21.03 -10.27
CA SER A 87 -10.12 21.53 -9.07
C SER A 87 -10.45 20.69 -7.85
N ASN A 88 -9.41 20.21 -7.18
CA ASN A 88 -9.42 19.38 -5.97
C ASN A 88 -9.75 17.89 -6.16
N ASP A 89 -9.80 17.38 -7.40
CA ASP A 89 -10.06 15.95 -7.67
C ASP A 89 -9.00 15.02 -7.02
N GLN A 90 -7.77 15.51 -6.88
CA GLN A 90 -6.66 14.82 -6.21
C GLN A 90 -6.29 13.47 -6.85
N LEU A 91 -6.16 13.41 -8.17
CA LEU A 91 -5.62 12.24 -8.87
C LEU A 91 -4.27 11.82 -8.27
N GLY A 92 -4.10 10.52 -8.05
CA GLY A 92 -2.91 9.93 -7.44
C GLY A 92 -3.03 9.69 -5.93
N SER A 93 -4.22 9.83 -5.33
CA SER A 93 -4.43 9.55 -3.89
C SER A 93 -4.21 8.09 -3.52
N ALA A 94 -4.40 7.19 -4.49
CA ALA A 94 -3.96 5.81 -4.47
C ALA A 94 -3.59 5.43 -5.90
N VAL A 95 -2.58 4.56 -6.06
CA VAL A 95 -2.12 4.08 -7.37
C VAL A 95 -1.89 2.57 -7.31
N ALA A 96 -2.17 1.88 -8.41
CA ALA A 96 -1.82 0.47 -8.58
C ALA A 96 -1.27 0.27 -10.00
N ILE A 97 -0.36 -0.69 -10.16
CA ILE A 97 0.20 -1.05 -11.46
C ILE A 97 0.30 -2.57 -11.56
N GLU A 98 -0.01 -3.10 -12.74
CA GLU A 98 0.07 -4.54 -12.99
C GLU A 98 0.35 -4.82 -14.48
N ARG A 99 0.97 -5.96 -14.76
CA ARG A 99 1.35 -6.41 -16.09
C ARG A 99 0.69 -7.74 -16.44
N ASN A 100 0.19 -7.82 -17.66
CA ASN A 100 -0.03 -9.09 -18.32
C ASN A 100 1.32 -9.75 -18.67
N HIS A 101 1.76 -10.72 -17.87
CA HIS A 101 3.04 -11.41 -18.09
C HIS A 101 3.13 -12.19 -19.41
N LEU A 102 2.02 -12.39 -20.14
CA LEU A 102 2.02 -13.05 -21.44
C LEU A 102 2.17 -12.07 -22.62
N THR A 103 1.45 -10.95 -22.58
CA THR A 103 1.41 -9.99 -23.69
C THR A 103 2.34 -8.80 -23.49
N GLY A 104 2.74 -8.52 -22.24
CA GLY A 104 3.46 -7.32 -21.85
C GLY A 104 2.57 -6.08 -21.67
N GLU A 105 1.24 -6.21 -21.77
CA GLU A 105 0.27 -5.15 -21.50
C GLU A 105 0.41 -4.65 -20.05
N VAL A 106 0.60 -3.34 -19.85
CA VAL A 106 0.74 -2.71 -18.53
C VAL A 106 -0.42 -1.75 -18.30
N TRP A 107 -1.01 -1.83 -17.11
CA TRP A 107 -2.06 -0.92 -16.66
C TRP A 107 -1.64 -0.20 -15.39
N ILE A 108 -1.95 1.09 -15.33
CA ILE A 108 -1.88 1.92 -14.14
C ILE A 108 -3.29 2.34 -13.78
N MET A 109 -3.65 2.18 -12.51
CA MET A 109 -4.88 2.70 -11.93
C MET A 109 -4.54 3.84 -11.00
N GLY A 110 -5.34 4.90 -11.03
CA GLY A 110 -5.15 6.08 -10.20
C GLY A 110 -6.44 6.63 -9.65
N SER A 111 -6.53 6.76 -8.34
CA SER A 111 -7.69 7.33 -7.67
C SER A 111 -7.63 8.85 -7.66
N ALA A 112 -8.76 9.50 -7.94
CA ALA A 112 -9.05 10.90 -7.72
C ALA A 112 -10.14 10.98 -6.63
N LEU A 113 -9.71 11.05 -5.37
CA LEU A 113 -10.56 10.77 -4.22
C LEU A 113 -11.75 11.73 -4.06
N ASN A 114 -11.60 12.97 -4.51
CA ASN A 114 -12.59 14.03 -4.33
C ASN A 114 -13.26 14.45 -5.64
N ASP A 115 -13.08 13.69 -6.72
CA ASP A 115 -13.80 13.90 -7.97
C ASP A 115 -15.30 14.01 -7.69
N ASP A 116 -15.94 15.07 -8.20
CA ASP A 116 -17.32 15.43 -7.89
C ASP A 116 -18.28 15.39 -9.09
N ASP A 117 -17.86 14.84 -10.23
CA ASP A 117 -18.65 14.79 -11.48
C ASP A 117 -20.03 14.14 -11.32
N SER A 118 -20.09 13.13 -10.45
CA SER A 118 -21.30 12.34 -10.20
C SER A 118 -21.96 12.67 -8.85
N GLY A 119 -21.32 13.54 -8.05
CA GLY A 119 -21.78 14.00 -6.73
C GLY A 119 -20.62 14.49 -5.86
N PRO A 120 -20.84 15.37 -4.85
CA PRO A 120 -19.75 15.95 -4.05
C PRO A 120 -18.84 14.92 -3.38
N ASP A 121 -17.54 14.96 -3.68
CA ASP A 121 -16.49 14.05 -3.17
C ASP A 121 -16.85 12.55 -3.36
N GLN A 122 -17.49 12.21 -4.48
CA GLN A 122 -17.88 10.83 -4.74
C GLN A 122 -16.67 9.96 -5.05
N GLY A 123 -15.64 10.54 -5.67
CA GLY A 123 -14.40 9.88 -6.03
C GLY A 123 -14.49 9.10 -7.34
N ALA A 124 -13.34 8.99 -8.01
CA ALA A 124 -13.19 8.27 -9.28
C ALA A 124 -11.86 7.50 -9.32
N VAL A 125 -11.80 6.47 -10.16
CA VAL A 125 -10.56 5.73 -10.48
C VAL A 125 -10.35 5.75 -11.98
N TYR A 126 -9.18 6.17 -12.41
CA TYR A 126 -8.79 6.29 -13.82
C TYR A 126 -7.87 5.14 -14.22
N ALA A 127 -8.11 4.58 -15.40
CA ALA A 127 -7.31 3.50 -15.96
C ALA A 127 -6.44 4.00 -17.12
N PHE A 128 -5.13 3.86 -16.99
CA PHE A 128 -4.15 4.22 -18.02
C PHE A 128 -3.47 2.96 -18.55
N GLN A 129 -3.42 2.80 -19.86
CA GLN A 129 -2.80 1.65 -20.52
C GLN A 129 -1.58 2.10 -21.32
N LEU A 130 -0.47 1.36 -21.20
CA LEU A 130 0.68 1.53 -22.08
C LEU A 130 0.31 1.10 -23.51
N ASP A 131 0.34 2.05 -24.43
CA ASP A 131 -0.02 1.82 -25.82
C ASP A 131 1.15 1.26 -26.65
N VAL A 132 0.90 0.99 -27.93
CA VAL A 132 1.91 0.45 -28.85
C VAL A 132 3.02 1.43 -29.22
N ASN A 133 2.84 2.73 -28.96
CA ASN A 133 3.83 3.77 -29.19
C ASN A 133 4.73 3.98 -27.97
N GLY A 134 4.36 3.40 -26.82
CA GLY A 134 5.08 3.53 -25.56
C GLY A 134 4.51 4.61 -24.65
N ASP A 135 3.32 5.15 -24.91
CA ASP A 135 2.71 6.15 -24.05
C ASP A 135 1.60 5.51 -23.21
N PHE A 136 1.51 5.85 -21.93
CA PHE A 136 0.34 5.55 -21.12
C PHE A 136 -0.80 6.50 -21.51
N ILE A 137 -1.94 5.95 -21.88
CA ILE A 137 -3.12 6.72 -22.32
C ILE A 137 -4.31 6.33 -21.46
N GLN A 138 -5.10 7.32 -21.02
CA GLN A 138 -6.36 7.07 -20.32
C GLN A 138 -7.30 6.25 -21.22
N GLN A 139 -7.83 5.15 -20.69
CA GLN A 139 -8.74 4.26 -21.39
C GLN A 139 -10.11 4.17 -20.73
N ASP A 140 -10.19 4.43 -19.41
CA ASP A 140 -11.43 4.28 -18.65
C ASP A 140 -11.47 5.18 -17.42
N LYS A 141 -12.69 5.45 -16.93
CA LYS A 141 -13.00 6.15 -15.67
C LYS A 141 -14.10 5.35 -14.94
N PHE A 142 -13.79 4.90 -13.73
CA PHE A 142 -14.73 4.26 -12.83
C PHE A 142 -15.21 5.29 -11.81
N VAL A 143 -16.51 5.42 -11.64
CA VAL A 143 -17.11 6.35 -10.67
C VAL A 143 -17.92 5.57 -9.64
N GLY A 144 -17.88 6.02 -8.40
CA GLY A 144 -18.73 5.48 -7.34
C GLY A 144 -20.22 5.61 -7.68
N THR A 145 -21.05 4.75 -7.11
CA THR A 145 -22.52 4.90 -7.21
C THR A 145 -23.02 5.84 -6.12
N ASN A 146 -24.23 6.42 -6.29
CA ASN A 146 -24.76 7.59 -5.56
C ASN A 146 -24.86 7.48 -4.00
N SER A 147 -24.31 6.44 -3.38
CA SER A 147 -24.22 6.26 -1.94
C SER A 147 -22.79 6.14 -1.39
N SER A 148 -21.75 5.98 -2.21
CA SER A 148 -20.36 5.97 -1.73
C SER A 148 -19.76 7.38 -1.79
N ASN A 149 -19.09 7.79 -0.71
CA ASN A 149 -18.17 8.94 -0.74
C ASN A 149 -16.75 8.35 -0.67
N ASN A 150 -15.76 9.05 -1.22
CA ASN A 150 -14.37 8.60 -1.29
C ASN A 150 -14.19 7.26 -2.02
N PHE A 151 -14.94 7.02 -3.10
CA PHE A 151 -14.67 5.89 -3.99
C PHE A 151 -13.23 5.96 -4.48
N GLY A 152 -12.46 4.88 -4.28
CA GLY A 152 -11.03 4.89 -4.58
C GLY A 152 -10.13 5.25 -3.39
N VAL A 153 -10.64 5.22 -2.15
CA VAL A 153 -9.80 5.39 -0.94
C VAL A 153 -8.67 4.37 -0.88
N SER A 154 -8.92 3.17 -1.42
CA SER A 154 -7.90 2.16 -1.67
C SER A 154 -8.20 1.44 -2.98
N ILE A 155 -7.15 1.03 -3.68
CA ILE A 155 -7.27 0.29 -4.94
C ILE A 155 -6.26 -0.84 -5.00
N ALA A 156 -6.64 -1.95 -5.61
CA ALA A 156 -5.74 -3.06 -5.90
C ALA A 156 -6.06 -3.63 -7.29
N LEU A 157 -5.02 -3.96 -8.04
CA LEU A 157 -5.10 -4.46 -9.40
C LEU A 157 -4.33 -5.78 -9.49
N ASN A 158 -4.94 -6.80 -10.09
CA ASN A 158 -4.29 -8.07 -10.33
C ASN A 158 -4.65 -8.63 -11.71
N TYR A 159 -3.71 -9.37 -12.30
CA TYR A 159 -3.93 -10.16 -13.49
C TYR A 159 -3.86 -11.66 -13.15
N ASP A 160 -5.03 -12.30 -13.00
CA ASP A 160 -5.13 -13.70 -12.59
C ASP A 160 -5.28 -14.64 -13.78
N TYR A 161 -4.72 -15.84 -13.66
CA TYR A 161 -5.05 -16.98 -14.51
C TYR A 161 -6.01 -17.92 -13.81
N VAL A 162 -7.19 -18.11 -14.41
CA VAL A 162 -8.17 -19.08 -13.94
C VAL A 162 -8.07 -20.35 -14.77
N GLU A 163 -7.48 -21.39 -14.18
CA GLU A 163 -7.24 -22.68 -14.83
C GLU A 163 -8.53 -23.38 -15.29
N ASP A 164 -9.58 -23.37 -14.45
CA ASP A 164 -10.83 -24.10 -14.71
C ASP A 164 -11.60 -23.61 -15.95
N ILE A 165 -11.45 -22.34 -16.31
CA ILE A 165 -12.03 -21.76 -17.53
C ILE A 165 -10.98 -21.42 -18.59
N ASN A 166 -9.71 -21.73 -18.31
CA ASN A 166 -8.56 -21.43 -19.17
C ASN A 166 -8.58 -19.98 -19.69
N ALA A 167 -8.77 -19.03 -18.78
CA ALA A 167 -8.87 -17.62 -19.10
C ALA A 167 -8.04 -16.78 -18.14
N TYR A 168 -7.52 -15.67 -18.65
CA TYR A 168 -6.89 -14.65 -17.83
C TYR A 168 -7.85 -13.49 -17.62
N LEU A 169 -7.88 -12.98 -16.39
CA LEU A 169 -8.78 -11.94 -15.96
C LEU A 169 -8.01 -10.83 -15.28
N TRP A 170 -8.21 -9.62 -15.76
CA TRP A 170 -7.91 -8.46 -14.94
C TRP A 170 -8.98 -8.32 -13.86
N VAL A 171 -8.55 -8.02 -12.64
CA VAL A 171 -9.42 -7.73 -11.49
C VAL A 171 -8.95 -6.43 -10.87
N LEU A 172 -9.83 -5.43 -10.86
CA LEU A 172 -9.64 -4.19 -10.11
C LEU A 172 -10.60 -4.22 -8.92
N VAL A 173 -10.07 -4.01 -7.73
CA VAL A 173 -10.83 -3.83 -6.50
C VAL A 173 -10.69 -2.39 -6.07
N VAL A 174 -11.82 -1.74 -5.82
CA VAL A 174 -11.89 -0.35 -5.34
C VAL A 174 -12.59 -0.34 -3.99
N GLY A 175 -11.95 0.22 -2.98
CA GLY A 175 -12.53 0.44 -1.67
C GLY A 175 -13.21 1.81 -1.56
N ASP A 176 -14.26 1.86 -0.74
CA ASP A 176 -15.02 3.07 -0.41
C ASP A 176 -15.07 3.21 1.12
N ASP A 177 -14.60 4.32 1.69
CA ASP A 177 -14.70 4.61 3.13
C ASP A 177 -15.46 5.92 3.36
N THR A 178 -16.40 5.97 4.31
CA THR A 178 -16.99 7.26 4.71
C THR A 178 -16.32 7.86 5.94
N MET A 179 -15.80 9.08 5.75
CA MET A 179 -15.66 10.04 6.83
C MET A 179 -16.88 10.96 6.96
N ARG A 180 -17.16 11.29 8.22
CA ARG A 180 -18.18 12.19 8.77
C ARG A 180 -18.38 13.48 7.95
N ARG A 181 -19.53 13.61 7.27
CA ARG A 181 -20.15 14.94 7.10
C ARG A 181 -21.04 15.23 8.32
N PRO A 182 -20.88 16.38 9.00
CA PRO A 182 -21.92 16.87 9.89
C PRO A 182 -23.09 17.33 9.01
N ASP A 183 -24.09 16.46 8.82
CA ASP A 183 -25.37 16.90 8.28
C ASP A 183 -25.98 17.92 9.27
N PRO A 184 -26.27 19.17 8.85
CA PRO A 184 -26.93 20.16 9.70
C PRO A 184 -28.31 19.73 10.20
N ILE A 185 -28.90 18.67 9.63
CA ILE A 185 -30.26 18.21 9.94
C ILE A 185 -30.28 16.70 10.23
N GLY A 186 -29.35 16.23 11.07
CA GLY A 186 -29.56 15.06 11.96
C GLY A 186 -30.19 13.80 11.35
N GLY A 187 -29.90 13.47 10.08
CA GLY A 187 -30.53 12.35 9.38
C GLY A 187 -29.69 11.71 8.27
N GLY A 188 -28.42 12.07 8.12
CA GLY A 188 -27.53 11.44 7.13
C GLY A 188 -27.40 9.93 7.35
N THR A 189 -27.62 9.14 6.30
CA THR A 189 -27.31 7.72 6.26
C THR A 189 -25.79 7.57 6.29
N HIS A 190 -25.27 7.10 7.42
CA HIS A 190 -23.88 6.69 7.51
C HIS A 190 -23.71 5.38 6.73
N THR A 191 -22.69 5.28 5.87
CA THR A 191 -22.36 4.00 5.24
C THR A 191 -21.26 3.33 6.04
N THR A 192 -21.24 2.01 6.02
CA THR A 192 -20.25 1.17 6.70
C THR A 192 -18.93 1.07 5.92
N GLY A 193 -18.83 1.76 4.78
CA GLY A 193 -17.85 1.49 3.73
C GLY A 193 -18.27 0.32 2.80
N GLY A 194 -17.43 -0.04 1.84
CA GLY A 194 -17.66 -1.14 0.90
C GLY A 194 -16.49 -1.38 -0.07
N ILE A 195 -16.65 -2.38 -0.95
CA ILE A 195 -15.74 -2.64 -2.06
C ILE A 195 -16.51 -2.85 -3.37
N THR A 196 -15.97 -2.34 -4.47
CA THR A 196 -16.47 -2.55 -5.83
C THR A 196 -15.44 -3.33 -6.63
N ILE A 197 -15.88 -4.35 -7.38
CA ILE A 197 -15.00 -5.25 -8.13
C ILE A 197 -15.32 -5.15 -9.61
N TYR A 198 -14.33 -4.76 -10.41
CA TYR A 198 -14.38 -4.73 -11.87
C TYR A 198 -13.56 -5.89 -12.44
N LYS A 199 -14.04 -6.53 -13.50
CA LYS A 199 -13.25 -7.50 -14.25
C LYS A 199 -13.06 -7.08 -15.70
N LYS A 200 -12.06 -7.66 -16.36
CA LYS A 200 -11.94 -7.59 -17.81
C LYS A 200 -11.41 -8.90 -18.37
N SER A 201 -12.19 -9.52 -19.26
CA SER A 201 -11.84 -10.73 -20.00
C SER A 201 -11.72 -10.44 -21.51
N GLY A 202 -10.54 -10.06 -21.99
CA GLY A 202 -10.27 -10.02 -23.44
C GLY A 202 -10.60 -8.72 -24.20
N GLY A 203 -9.97 -7.61 -23.83
CA GLY A 203 -10.11 -6.29 -24.51
C GLY A 203 -11.05 -5.34 -23.77
N LEU A 204 -11.13 -4.09 -24.22
CA LEU A 204 -12.01 -3.05 -23.64
C LEU A 204 -13.45 -3.15 -24.16
N PRO A 205 -14.46 -2.70 -23.38
CA PRO A 205 -14.38 -2.02 -22.07
C PRO A 205 -14.20 -2.98 -20.87
N TRP A 206 -13.91 -2.44 -19.68
CA TRP A 206 -13.98 -3.20 -18.44
C TRP A 206 -15.43 -3.59 -18.14
N GLU A 207 -15.68 -4.86 -17.81
CA GLU A 207 -17.00 -5.34 -17.42
C GLU A 207 -17.14 -5.24 -15.90
N GLU A 208 -18.08 -4.42 -15.44
CA GLU A 208 -18.49 -4.40 -14.04
C GLU A 208 -19.24 -5.70 -13.74
N GLU A 209 -18.71 -6.53 -12.83
CA GLU A 209 -19.34 -7.81 -12.49
C GLU A 209 -20.07 -7.75 -11.15
N ILE A 210 -19.49 -7.09 -10.13
CA ILE A 210 -20.07 -7.07 -8.77
C ILE A 210 -19.73 -5.78 -8.01
N VAL A 211 -20.78 -5.07 -7.59
CA VAL A 211 -20.73 -4.02 -6.55
C VAL A 211 -21.06 -4.65 -5.21
N GLN A 212 -20.09 -4.81 -4.29
CA GLN A 212 -20.37 -5.19 -2.91
C GLN A 212 -20.42 -3.94 -2.02
N SER A 213 -21.55 -3.22 -2.07
CA SER A 213 -21.80 -2.10 -1.16
C SER A 213 -22.24 -2.60 0.22
N GLY A 214 -21.73 -1.98 1.28
CA GLY A 214 -21.98 -2.30 2.70
C GLY A 214 -23.43 -2.38 3.19
N VAL A 215 -23.55 -2.62 4.52
CA VAL A 215 -24.72 -2.86 5.39
C VAL A 215 -25.75 -3.92 4.96
N ALA A 216 -26.00 -4.15 3.67
CA ALA A 216 -27.03 -5.08 3.21
C ALA A 216 -26.69 -6.57 3.47
N PHE A 217 -25.45 -6.87 3.85
CA PHE A 217 -24.94 -8.24 4.02
C PHE A 217 -24.48 -8.58 5.44
N PHE A 218 -24.14 -7.60 6.28
CA PHE A 218 -23.66 -7.83 7.64
C PHE A 218 -24.41 -6.95 8.63
N GLU A 219 -25.26 -7.57 9.45
CA GLU A 219 -26.02 -6.87 10.51
C GLU A 219 -25.12 -6.26 11.60
N ALA A 220 -23.84 -6.68 11.65
CA ALA A 220 -22.86 -6.22 12.61
C ALA A 220 -22.05 -5.00 12.15
N LEU A 221 -22.12 -4.63 10.87
CA LEU A 221 -21.43 -3.44 10.38
C LEU A 221 -22.18 -2.18 10.79
N ASP A 222 -21.46 -1.19 11.31
CA ASP A 222 -22.03 0.10 11.67
C ASP A 222 -21.37 1.31 10.98
N SER A 223 -21.98 2.45 11.28
CA SER A 223 -21.47 3.75 10.88
C SER A 223 -20.09 3.91 11.51
N PHE A 224 -19.02 4.11 10.73
CA PHE A 224 -17.62 4.26 11.18
C PHE A 224 -16.72 3.00 11.14
N ASP A 225 -17.21 1.84 10.68
CA ASP A 225 -16.36 0.65 10.52
C ASP A 225 -15.31 0.76 9.41
N LYS A 226 -15.55 1.63 8.43
CA LYS A 226 -14.63 1.93 7.31
C LYS A 226 -14.24 0.70 6.49
N TRP A 227 -15.19 -0.19 6.23
CA TRP A 227 -14.92 -1.34 5.36
C TRP A 227 -14.45 -0.86 3.98
N GLY A 228 -13.33 -1.38 3.48
CA GLY A 228 -12.72 -0.90 2.23
C GLY A 228 -11.66 0.19 2.43
N ALA A 229 -11.33 0.55 3.68
CA ALA A 229 -10.23 1.48 3.97
C ALA A 229 -8.86 0.99 3.44
N SER A 230 -8.70 -0.32 3.32
CA SER A 230 -7.58 -0.95 2.63
C SER A 230 -8.09 -2.16 1.85
N VAL A 231 -7.53 -2.42 0.66
CA VAL A 231 -7.87 -3.57 -0.18
C VAL A 231 -6.61 -4.20 -0.75
N SER A 232 -6.66 -5.51 -0.98
CA SER A 232 -5.62 -6.27 -1.66
C SER A 232 -6.28 -7.41 -2.44
N VAL A 233 -5.72 -7.76 -3.61
CA VAL A 233 -6.20 -8.84 -4.46
C VAL A 233 -5.02 -9.66 -4.98
N ASP A 234 -5.13 -10.97 -4.86
CA ASP A 234 -4.21 -11.91 -5.50
C ASP A 234 -4.97 -13.14 -5.99
N GLY A 235 -5.02 -13.25 -7.31
CA GLY A 235 -5.70 -14.30 -8.02
C GLY A 235 -7.21 -14.29 -7.80
N ILE A 236 -7.68 -15.27 -7.03
CA ILE A 236 -9.11 -15.45 -6.72
C ILE A 236 -9.48 -14.94 -5.33
N PHE A 237 -8.55 -14.31 -4.62
CA PHE A 237 -8.75 -13.87 -3.24
C PHE A 237 -8.71 -12.35 -3.18
N ILE A 238 -9.63 -11.79 -2.40
CA ILE A 238 -9.65 -10.37 -2.05
C ILE A 238 -9.63 -10.28 -0.53
N ALA A 239 -8.82 -9.38 0.00
CA ALA A 239 -8.90 -8.94 1.38
C ALA A 239 -9.25 -7.46 1.43
N SER A 240 -10.06 -7.09 2.42
CA SER A 240 -10.47 -5.70 2.63
C SER A 240 -10.56 -5.42 4.13
N GLY A 241 -9.98 -4.30 4.55
CA GLY A 241 -9.93 -3.91 5.96
C GLY A 241 -11.13 -3.10 6.40
N ALA A 242 -11.54 -3.27 7.65
CA ALA A 242 -12.55 -2.47 8.34
C ALA A 242 -12.00 -2.08 9.73
N PRO A 243 -11.10 -1.08 9.82
CA PRO A 243 -10.40 -0.74 11.05
C PRO A 243 -11.31 -0.22 12.17
N GLY A 244 -12.52 0.24 11.87
CA GLY A 244 -13.49 0.65 12.88
C GLY A 244 -14.34 -0.49 13.43
N TYR A 245 -14.22 -1.72 12.89
CA TYR A 245 -15.11 -2.83 13.26
C TYR A 245 -15.16 -3.10 14.76
N ASP A 246 -16.39 -3.10 15.28
CA ASP A 246 -16.68 -3.07 16.71
C ASP A 246 -17.02 -4.42 17.34
N VAL A 247 -16.95 -5.54 16.61
CA VAL A 247 -17.42 -6.85 17.12
C VAL A 247 -16.30 -7.88 17.13
N ASP A 248 -16.12 -8.62 18.24
CA ASP A 248 -15.18 -9.74 18.31
C ASP A 248 -15.80 -11.07 17.80
N ASP A 249 -14.97 -12.12 17.65
CA ASP A 249 -15.42 -13.46 17.20
C ASP A 249 -16.50 -14.11 18.10
N ASN A 250 -16.68 -13.61 19.33
CA ASN A 250 -17.70 -14.10 20.27
C ASN A 250 -18.98 -13.26 20.23
N GLY A 251 -19.04 -12.23 19.38
CA GLY A 251 -20.17 -11.31 19.27
C GLY A 251 -20.21 -10.22 20.35
N ASN A 252 -19.12 -9.98 21.09
CA ASN A 252 -19.03 -8.88 22.04
C ASN A 252 -18.64 -7.58 21.34
N THR A 253 -19.20 -6.46 21.79
CA THR A 253 -18.77 -5.13 21.34
C THR A 253 -17.41 -4.77 21.92
N LEU A 254 -16.44 -4.53 21.04
CA LEU A 254 -15.08 -4.09 21.32
C LEU A 254 -14.72 -2.94 20.36
N VAL A 255 -14.93 -1.71 20.83
CA VAL A 255 -14.84 -0.49 20.01
C VAL A 255 -13.52 -0.39 19.25
N ASP A 256 -13.59 -0.14 17.94
CA ASP A 256 -12.49 0.07 17.00
C ASP A 256 -11.42 -1.04 17.08
N ALA A 257 -11.83 -2.28 17.38
CA ALA A 257 -10.91 -3.42 17.38
C ALA A 257 -10.41 -3.70 15.96
N GLY A 258 -11.31 -3.55 14.99
CA GLY A 258 -11.07 -3.74 13.57
C GLY A 258 -11.20 -5.18 13.11
N ALA A 259 -11.43 -5.36 11.81
CA ALA A 259 -11.57 -6.66 11.17
C ALA A 259 -11.10 -6.66 9.73
N ILE A 260 -11.03 -7.86 9.17
CA ILE A 260 -10.75 -8.10 7.76
C ILE A 260 -11.92 -8.86 7.16
N PHE A 261 -12.36 -8.44 6.00
CA PHE A 261 -13.32 -9.14 5.16
C PHE A 261 -12.55 -9.78 4.01
N TYR A 262 -12.63 -11.11 3.89
CA TYR A 262 -12.02 -11.83 2.77
C TYR A 262 -13.06 -12.45 1.85
N ALA A 263 -12.95 -12.20 0.55
CA ALA A 263 -13.78 -12.80 -0.48
C ALA A 263 -12.98 -13.84 -1.28
N PHE A 264 -13.68 -14.79 -1.90
CA PHE A 264 -13.09 -15.69 -2.88
C PHE A 264 -13.96 -15.81 -4.12
N ARG A 265 -13.33 -15.91 -5.29
CA ARG A 265 -13.99 -16.15 -6.57
C ARG A 265 -14.06 -17.65 -6.85
N ASP A 266 -15.24 -18.14 -7.20
CA ASP A 266 -15.36 -19.51 -7.70
C ASP A 266 -14.72 -19.63 -9.09
N ASN A 267 -13.82 -20.60 -9.25
CA ASN A 267 -13.06 -20.75 -10.49
C ASN A 267 -13.90 -21.14 -11.71
N LEU A 268 -15.07 -21.76 -11.52
CA LEU A 268 -15.90 -22.19 -12.64
C LEU A 268 -16.98 -21.16 -12.97
N THR A 269 -17.71 -20.70 -11.95
CA THR A 269 -18.82 -19.76 -12.14
C THR A 269 -18.36 -18.31 -12.22
N GLN A 270 -17.13 -18.01 -11.81
CA GLN A 270 -16.57 -16.65 -11.69
C GLN A 270 -17.31 -15.73 -10.72
N THR A 271 -18.21 -16.29 -9.92
CA THR A 271 -18.96 -15.51 -8.92
C THR A 271 -18.12 -15.35 -7.66
N TRP A 272 -17.97 -14.10 -7.20
CA TRP A 272 -17.41 -13.84 -5.87
C TRP A 272 -18.40 -14.26 -4.79
N SER A 273 -17.94 -15.13 -3.89
CA SER A 273 -18.68 -15.46 -2.68
C SER A 273 -18.41 -14.39 -1.63
N CYS A 274 -19.49 -13.89 -1.03
CA CYS A 274 -19.39 -12.88 0.02
C CYS A 274 -18.62 -13.42 1.22
N CYS A 275 -17.99 -12.44 1.84
CA CYS A 275 -16.79 -12.58 2.60
C CYS A 275 -17.03 -13.29 3.93
N SER A 276 -15.99 -13.94 4.47
CA SER A 276 -15.99 -14.19 5.91
C SER A 276 -15.22 -13.09 6.63
N ILE A 277 -15.62 -12.83 7.87
CA ILE A 277 -15.01 -11.84 8.74
C ILE A 277 -13.92 -12.54 9.55
N ILE A 278 -12.75 -11.94 9.62
CA ILE A 278 -11.63 -12.37 10.45
C ILE A 278 -11.34 -11.25 11.45
N THR A 279 -11.42 -11.56 12.74
CA THR A 279 -10.89 -10.70 13.80
C THR A 279 -9.61 -11.30 14.36
N ALA A 280 -8.89 -10.54 15.20
CA ALA A 280 -7.72 -11.07 15.90
C ALA A 280 -8.15 -12.09 16.96
N ASP A 281 -7.38 -13.18 17.14
CA ASP A 281 -7.63 -14.21 18.17
C ASP A 281 -7.79 -13.64 19.59
N GLN A 282 -7.12 -12.51 19.86
CA GLN A 282 -7.17 -11.75 21.11
C GLN A 282 -7.34 -10.27 20.73
N PRO A 283 -8.55 -9.84 20.38
CA PRO A 283 -8.75 -8.51 19.85
C PRO A 283 -8.62 -7.48 20.97
N VAL A 284 -8.11 -6.31 20.62
CA VAL A 284 -7.87 -5.21 21.55
C VAL A 284 -8.66 -3.99 21.08
N ALA A 285 -9.43 -3.36 21.99
CA ALA A 285 -10.18 -2.16 21.66
C ALA A 285 -9.25 -1.04 21.14
N GLY A 286 -9.65 -0.40 20.05
CA GLY A 286 -8.88 0.66 19.39
C GLY A 286 -7.58 0.17 18.75
N ALA A 287 -7.47 -1.10 18.39
CA ALA A 287 -6.31 -1.66 17.69
C ALA A 287 -6.28 -1.28 16.20
N ASN A 288 -7.45 -1.01 15.63
CA ASN A 288 -7.66 -0.69 14.22
C ASN A 288 -7.12 -1.79 13.28
N LEU A 289 -7.40 -3.05 13.59
CA LEU A 289 -7.04 -4.16 12.71
C LEU A 289 -7.67 -3.99 11.33
N GLY A 290 -6.90 -4.18 10.27
CA GLY A 290 -7.35 -3.93 8.90
C GLY A 290 -7.10 -2.49 8.42
N ALA A 291 -6.31 -1.69 9.17
CA ALA A 291 -5.83 -0.40 8.67
C ALA A 291 -4.98 -0.54 7.39
N ALA A 292 -4.28 -1.67 7.25
CA ALA A 292 -3.63 -2.12 6.03
C ALA A 292 -3.85 -3.63 5.92
N VAL A 293 -4.11 -4.13 4.71
CA VAL A 293 -4.29 -5.56 4.45
C VAL A 293 -3.48 -5.98 3.24
N GLU A 294 -3.01 -7.22 3.24
CA GLU A 294 -2.38 -7.83 2.07
C GLU A 294 -2.79 -9.30 1.98
N VAL A 295 -3.20 -9.75 0.80
CA VAL A 295 -3.48 -11.16 0.53
C VAL A 295 -2.51 -11.69 -0.51
N ILE A 296 -1.99 -12.88 -0.24
CA ILE A 296 -1.06 -13.57 -1.13
C ILE A 296 -1.62 -14.95 -1.39
N LYS A 297 -1.84 -15.27 -2.66
CA LYS A 297 -2.15 -16.62 -3.12
C LYS A 297 -0.93 -17.50 -2.94
N GLN A 298 -1.18 -18.68 -2.41
CA GLN A 298 -0.18 -19.72 -2.17
C GLN A 298 -0.55 -20.98 -2.99
N PRO A 299 0.38 -21.93 -3.21
CA PRO A 299 0.11 -23.07 -4.08
C PRO A 299 -1.06 -23.90 -3.56
N GLY A 300 -1.94 -24.34 -4.45
CA GLY A 300 -3.09 -25.19 -4.11
C GLY A 300 -4.26 -24.45 -3.45
N ASN A 301 -4.58 -23.23 -3.92
CA ASN A 301 -5.65 -22.36 -3.40
C ASN A 301 -5.49 -22.02 -1.91
N ASN A 302 -4.26 -22.00 -1.43
CA ASN A 302 -3.91 -21.54 -0.10
C ASN A 302 -3.73 -20.03 -0.12
N ILE A 303 -3.75 -19.39 1.06
CA ILE A 303 -3.44 -17.96 1.18
C ILE A 303 -2.56 -17.68 2.38
N SER A 304 -1.78 -16.60 2.29
CA SER A 304 -1.30 -15.85 3.45
C SER A 304 -2.01 -14.50 3.47
N LEU A 305 -2.61 -14.16 4.60
CA LEU A 305 -3.30 -12.91 4.84
C LEU A 305 -2.57 -12.14 5.92
N PHE A 306 -2.29 -10.87 5.68
CA PHE A 306 -1.65 -9.96 6.61
C PHE A 306 -2.61 -8.81 6.91
N ALA A 307 -2.67 -8.40 8.17
CA ALA A 307 -3.35 -7.15 8.52
C ALA A 307 -2.64 -6.38 9.61
N GLY A 308 -2.54 -5.08 9.37
CA GLY A 308 -2.00 -4.12 10.31
C GLY A 308 -3.02 -3.73 11.35
N ALA A 309 -2.57 -3.66 12.60
CA ALA A 309 -3.28 -3.12 13.74
C ALA A 309 -2.40 -2.04 14.40
N PRO A 310 -2.21 -0.87 13.75
CA PRO A 310 -1.20 0.12 14.13
C PRO A 310 -1.41 0.73 15.51
N LEU A 311 -2.64 0.69 16.02
CA LEU A 311 -2.96 1.24 17.34
C LEU A 311 -2.98 0.19 18.44
N GLU A 312 -2.65 -1.06 18.11
CA GLU A 312 -2.63 -2.14 19.09
C GLU A 312 -1.56 -1.93 20.17
N LYS A 313 -1.95 -2.27 21.40
CA LYS A 313 -1.10 -2.20 22.59
C LYS A 313 -0.72 -3.62 23.02
N PRO A 314 0.58 -3.94 23.16
CA PRO A 314 1.03 -5.22 23.71
C PRO A 314 0.46 -5.51 25.10
N ASP A 315 0.28 -4.47 25.92
CA ASP A 315 -0.37 -4.52 27.22
C ASP A 315 -1.01 -3.16 27.60
N MET A 316 -1.82 -3.16 28.66
CA MET A 316 -2.55 -1.97 29.13
C MET A 316 -1.66 -0.80 29.59
N SER A 317 -0.37 -1.04 29.86
CA SER A 317 0.61 -0.05 30.31
C SER A 317 1.47 0.53 29.18
N THR A 318 1.53 -0.17 28.05
CA THR A 318 2.21 0.27 26.84
C THR A 318 1.39 1.28 26.03
N ARG A 319 2.08 2.22 25.36
CA ARG A 319 1.45 3.07 24.33
C ARG A 319 1.14 2.25 23.08
N GLN A 320 0.42 2.82 22.12
CA GLN A 320 0.16 2.18 20.82
C GLN A 320 1.47 1.86 20.10
N VAL A 321 1.91 0.61 20.14
CA VAL A 321 3.14 0.18 19.44
C VAL A 321 2.80 -0.24 18.01
N GLY A 322 1.66 -0.92 17.85
CA GLY A 322 1.21 -1.50 16.61
C GLY A 322 1.64 -2.97 16.46
N ALA A 323 0.92 -3.69 15.62
CA ALA A 323 1.17 -5.08 15.29
C ALA A 323 0.80 -5.38 13.82
N VAL A 324 1.32 -6.48 13.30
CA VAL A 324 0.81 -7.13 12.09
C VAL A 324 0.40 -8.54 12.45
N HIS A 325 -0.84 -8.89 12.13
CA HIS A 325 -1.40 -10.22 12.33
C HIS A 325 -1.31 -11.00 11.03
N VAL A 326 -0.95 -12.28 11.14
CA VAL A 326 -0.75 -13.15 9.98
C VAL A 326 -1.61 -14.40 10.12
N TRP A 327 -2.41 -14.66 9.09
CA TRP A 327 -3.19 -15.88 8.94
C TRP A 327 -2.70 -16.68 7.74
N GLN A 328 -2.77 -18.00 7.85
CA GLN A 328 -2.58 -18.91 6.72
C GLN A 328 -3.81 -19.78 6.55
N ASN A 329 -4.31 -19.84 5.33
CA ASN A 329 -5.53 -20.55 4.94
C ASN A 329 -6.75 -20.11 5.76
N THR A 330 -6.97 -20.77 6.89
CA THR A 330 -8.16 -20.66 7.73
C THR A 330 -7.85 -20.46 9.21
N GLY A 331 -6.60 -20.14 9.56
CA GLY A 331 -6.20 -19.96 10.96
C GLY A 331 -5.08 -18.95 11.18
N TYR A 332 -5.12 -18.31 12.34
CA TYR A 332 -4.09 -17.38 12.81
C TYR A 332 -2.79 -18.14 13.10
N VAL A 333 -1.66 -17.62 12.62
CA VAL A 333 -0.37 -18.31 12.73
C VAL A 333 0.70 -17.52 13.45
N GLU A 334 0.70 -16.19 13.34
CA GLU A 334 1.75 -15.37 13.93
C GLU A 334 1.31 -13.93 14.17
N LYS A 335 1.80 -13.36 15.28
CA LYS A 335 1.81 -11.92 15.53
C LYS A 335 3.19 -11.35 15.30
N LEU A 336 3.33 -10.40 14.38
CA LEU A 336 4.54 -9.63 14.19
C LEU A 336 4.46 -8.34 15.01
N LEU A 337 5.53 -8.07 15.75
CA LEU A 337 5.71 -6.87 16.55
C LEU A 337 7.00 -6.18 16.11
N PRO A 338 7.10 -4.84 16.23
CA PRO A 338 8.34 -4.16 15.97
C PRO A 338 9.39 -4.60 17.01
N SER A 339 10.61 -4.89 16.56
CA SER A 339 11.67 -5.32 17.49
C SER A 339 12.28 -4.16 18.29
N VAL A 340 11.99 -2.92 17.92
CA VAL A 340 12.27 -1.74 18.74
C VAL A 340 10.94 -1.22 19.29
N ILE A 341 10.94 -0.94 20.60
CA ILE A 341 9.81 -0.33 21.28
C ILE A 341 10.37 0.94 21.94
N VAL A 342 10.40 2.05 21.21
CA VAL A 342 10.84 3.32 21.81
C VAL A 342 9.72 3.89 22.69
N GLY A 343 10.03 4.26 23.93
CA GLY A 343 9.07 4.71 24.96
C GLY A 343 8.37 6.07 24.71
N GLY A 344 8.25 6.55 23.48
CA GLY A 344 7.61 7.81 23.11
C GLY A 344 6.61 7.65 21.97
N GLN A 345 5.45 8.35 22.08
CA GLN A 345 4.35 8.52 21.11
C GLN A 345 3.74 7.29 20.39
N GLY A 346 4.35 6.11 20.43
CA GLY A 346 3.89 4.93 19.68
C GLY A 346 4.49 4.86 18.28
N GLU A 347 4.87 3.67 17.81
CA GLU A 347 5.53 3.50 16.50
C GLU A 347 4.52 3.37 15.35
N HIS A 348 3.31 2.91 15.66
CA HIS A 348 2.25 2.56 14.71
C HIS A 348 2.73 1.54 13.65
N PHE A 349 3.44 0.52 14.13
CA PHE A 349 3.86 -0.59 13.28
C PHE A 349 2.63 -1.30 12.69
N GLY A 350 2.62 -1.51 11.37
CA GLY A 350 1.45 -2.03 10.66
C GLY A 350 0.54 -0.95 10.10
N SER A 351 0.97 0.33 10.06
CA SER A 351 0.19 1.38 9.38
C SER A 351 0.09 1.19 7.86
N THR A 352 1.07 0.53 7.26
CA THR A 352 1.09 0.17 5.85
C THR A 352 1.81 -1.16 5.70
N ILE A 353 1.37 -1.95 4.73
CA ILE A 353 1.89 -3.29 4.43
C ILE A 353 1.94 -3.42 2.92
N ALA A 354 3.00 -4.03 2.40
CA ALA A 354 3.07 -4.52 1.03
C ALA A 354 3.84 -5.83 1.01
N ALA A 355 3.42 -6.79 0.22
CA ALA A 355 4.12 -8.05 0.07
C ALA A 355 4.22 -8.49 -1.38
N ASN A 356 5.23 -9.32 -1.68
CA ASN A 356 5.29 -9.98 -2.98
C ASN A 356 4.72 -11.40 -2.87
N GLY A 357 3.75 -11.71 -3.73
CA GLY A 357 3.12 -13.01 -3.83
C GLY A 357 3.83 -14.04 -4.72
N ASP A 358 4.95 -13.69 -5.37
CA ASP A 358 5.55 -14.58 -6.37
C ASP A 358 6.33 -15.75 -5.73
N ASP A 359 5.60 -16.83 -5.46
CA ASP A 359 6.07 -18.10 -4.93
C ASP A 359 7.02 -18.85 -5.87
N TYR A 360 7.27 -18.39 -7.10
CA TYR A 360 8.14 -19.11 -8.04
C TYR A 360 9.60 -19.23 -7.55
N PHE A 361 10.03 -18.32 -6.67
CA PHE A 361 11.36 -18.35 -6.05
C PHE A 361 11.35 -18.64 -4.54
N GLY A 362 10.19 -18.90 -3.94
CA GLY A 362 10.08 -19.43 -2.58
C GLY A 362 10.39 -18.46 -1.44
N THR A 363 10.37 -17.14 -1.68
CA THR A 363 10.50 -16.14 -0.61
C THR A 363 9.44 -15.08 -0.73
N THR A 364 8.42 -15.16 0.13
CA THR A 364 7.49 -14.06 0.37
C THR A 364 8.22 -13.00 1.21
N GLU A 365 8.41 -11.83 0.63
CA GLU A 365 8.90 -10.64 1.33
C GLU A 365 7.74 -9.74 1.73
N LEU A 366 7.81 -9.20 2.94
CA LEU A 366 6.78 -8.37 3.55
C LEU A 366 7.43 -7.08 4.08
N LEU A 367 6.99 -5.95 3.56
CA LEU A 367 7.33 -4.64 4.08
C LEU A 367 6.25 -4.18 5.06
N VAL A 368 6.68 -3.60 6.18
CA VAL A 368 5.78 -3.02 7.18
C VAL A 368 6.26 -1.64 7.58
N GLY A 369 5.39 -0.64 7.43
CA GLY A 369 5.66 0.73 7.85
C GLY A 369 5.34 0.98 9.33
N ALA A 370 6.17 1.82 9.95
CA ALA A 370 5.99 2.37 11.29
C ALA A 370 6.32 3.88 11.28
N PRO A 371 5.45 4.71 10.68
CA PRO A 371 5.76 6.09 10.35
C PRO A 371 6.01 6.97 11.59
N PHE A 372 5.52 6.59 12.77
CA PHE A 372 5.70 7.39 13.98
C PHE A 372 6.90 6.98 14.82
N SER A 373 7.64 5.94 14.40
CA SER A 373 8.85 5.48 15.06
C SER A 373 9.99 6.51 15.01
N ASN A 374 10.96 6.35 15.92
CA ASN A 374 12.19 7.14 15.99
C ASN A 374 11.94 8.66 15.96
N ASP A 375 11.18 9.15 16.94
CA ASP A 375 10.75 10.56 17.05
C ASP A 375 10.00 11.06 15.80
N ARG A 376 9.13 10.20 15.24
CA ARG A 376 8.34 10.45 14.02
C ARG A 376 9.17 10.70 12.76
N LYS A 377 10.43 10.29 12.74
CA LYS A 377 11.20 10.15 11.49
C LYS A 377 10.66 9.00 10.64
N GLY A 378 10.09 7.99 11.28
CA GLY A 378 9.52 6.83 10.62
C GLY A 378 10.55 5.76 10.28
N ARG A 379 10.03 4.57 9.98
CA ARG A 379 10.79 3.35 9.74
C ARG A 379 9.98 2.39 8.89
N VAL A 380 10.69 1.59 8.11
CA VAL A 380 10.16 0.41 7.42
C VAL A 380 10.93 -0.83 7.87
N TYR A 381 10.19 -1.90 8.08
CA TYR A 381 10.70 -3.23 8.43
C TYR A 381 10.53 -4.15 7.23
N LEU A 382 11.56 -4.94 6.91
CA LEU A 382 11.50 -6.00 5.91
C LEU A 382 11.50 -7.36 6.63
N PHE A 383 10.49 -8.17 6.34
CA PHE A 383 10.39 -9.54 6.78
C PHE A 383 10.46 -10.49 5.59
N SER A 384 10.95 -11.71 5.82
CA SER A 384 10.90 -12.78 4.84
C SER A 384 10.31 -14.04 5.45
N LYS A 385 9.56 -14.80 4.67
CA LYS A 385 9.02 -16.10 5.09
C LYS A 385 10.13 -17.09 5.45
N ASN A 386 10.00 -17.70 6.61
CA ASN A 386 10.88 -18.73 7.13
C ASN A 386 10.45 -20.12 6.63
N LEU A 387 11.16 -20.63 5.63
CA LEU A 387 10.89 -21.96 5.07
C LEU A 387 11.13 -23.11 6.06
N ASN A 388 11.84 -22.88 7.17
CA ASN A 388 12.10 -23.87 8.20
C ASN A 388 11.20 -23.72 9.43
N TYR A 389 10.04 -23.07 9.28
CA TYR A 389 9.13 -22.85 10.39
C TYR A 389 8.70 -24.18 11.05
N ASN A 390 9.01 -24.31 12.34
CA ASN A 390 8.72 -25.48 13.16
C ASN A 390 7.86 -25.14 14.40
N GLY A 391 7.20 -23.97 14.39
CA GLY A 391 6.39 -23.46 15.50
C GLY A 391 7.15 -22.59 16.51
N ASN A 392 8.48 -22.69 16.61
CA ASN A 392 9.26 -21.96 17.63
C ASN A 392 10.05 -20.75 17.10
N ASN A 393 10.22 -20.64 15.78
CA ASN A 393 11.14 -19.68 15.17
C ASN A 393 10.46 -18.52 14.43
N GLY A 394 9.16 -18.33 14.61
CA GLY A 394 8.36 -17.37 13.84
C GLY A 394 8.28 -17.74 12.35
N LEU A 395 7.10 -17.55 11.76
CA LEU A 395 6.88 -17.85 10.34
C LEU A 395 7.51 -16.75 9.47
N TYR A 396 7.58 -15.51 9.94
CA TYR A 396 8.25 -14.41 9.28
C TYR A 396 9.43 -13.92 10.11
N LEU A 397 10.62 -13.90 9.49
CA LEU A 397 11.84 -13.41 10.12
C LEU A 397 12.11 -11.99 9.69
N GLU A 398 12.28 -11.09 10.66
CA GLU A 398 12.79 -9.75 10.39
C GLU A 398 14.20 -9.85 9.79
N LYS A 399 14.37 -9.29 8.60
CA LYS A 399 15.65 -9.22 7.89
C LYS A 399 16.37 -7.92 8.14
N GLN A 400 15.61 -6.82 8.12
CA GLN A 400 16.19 -5.50 8.15
C GLN A 400 15.19 -4.44 8.59
N GLN A 401 15.74 -3.32 9.06
CA GLN A 401 15.03 -2.08 9.32
C GLN A 401 15.72 -0.94 8.59
N ILE A 402 14.90 -0.03 8.06
CA ILE A 402 15.37 1.22 7.46
C ILE A 402 14.67 2.36 8.20
N VAL A 403 15.46 3.30 8.70
CA VAL A 403 14.96 4.48 9.40
C VAL A 403 15.03 5.68 8.47
N GLY A 404 14.00 6.52 8.47
CA GLY A 404 14.01 7.78 7.73
C GLY A 404 15.22 8.63 8.12
N SER A 405 15.97 9.12 7.13
CA SER A 405 17.19 9.91 7.38
C SER A 405 16.93 11.41 7.52
N ASP A 406 15.68 11.83 7.70
CA ASP A 406 15.33 13.25 7.71
C ASP A 406 16.12 14.04 8.76
N THR A 407 16.89 14.99 8.27
CA THR A 407 17.73 15.91 9.04
C THR A 407 16.99 17.23 9.18
N ASN A 408 15.96 17.23 10.01
CA ASN A 408 15.06 18.38 10.10
C ASN A 408 15.79 19.64 10.58
N ALA A 409 15.64 20.73 9.84
CA ALA A 409 16.05 22.07 10.26
C ALA A 409 15.12 22.64 11.36
N TYR A 410 13.90 22.11 11.48
CA TYR A 410 12.91 22.53 12.48
C TYR A 410 12.38 21.34 13.31
N PRO A 411 12.24 21.50 14.63
CA PRO A 411 11.85 20.42 15.54
C PRO A 411 10.37 19.98 15.46
N TRP A 412 9.58 20.51 14.52
CA TRP A 412 8.15 20.21 14.38
C TRP A 412 7.78 19.51 13.06
N ASP A 413 8.71 19.44 12.12
CA ASP A 413 8.52 18.69 10.87
C ASP A 413 8.79 17.21 11.18
N PHE A 414 7.92 16.32 10.73
CA PHE A 414 8.00 14.89 11.01
C PHE A 414 8.07 14.12 9.70
N GLY A 415 9.19 13.45 9.47
CA GLY A 415 9.48 12.68 8.24
C GLY A 415 8.42 11.64 7.92
N GLN A 416 7.98 10.92 8.95
CA GLN A 416 6.99 9.86 8.83
C GLN A 416 7.29 8.85 7.72
N PHE A 417 8.57 8.52 7.54
CA PHE A 417 9.01 7.52 6.58
C PHE A 417 8.34 6.16 6.81
N GLY A 418 7.89 5.51 5.74
CA GLY A 418 7.06 4.32 5.79
C GLY A 418 5.59 4.64 6.02
N THR A 419 5.11 5.80 5.58
CA THR A 419 3.66 6.10 5.55
C THR A 419 2.97 5.27 4.47
N LEU A 420 3.62 5.10 3.33
CA LEU A 420 3.25 4.12 2.31
C LEU A 420 4.46 3.25 1.99
N VAL A 421 4.20 2.00 1.63
CA VAL A 421 5.19 1.06 1.11
C VAL A 421 4.64 0.32 -0.11
N SER A 422 5.53 -0.13 -1.00
CA SER A 422 5.20 -1.01 -2.12
C SER A 422 6.37 -1.96 -2.40
N THR A 423 6.09 -3.13 -2.96
CA THR A 423 7.12 -4.11 -3.32
C THR A 423 6.67 -5.00 -4.45
N ASP A 424 7.60 -5.33 -5.35
CA ASP A 424 7.46 -6.42 -6.33
C ASP A 424 8.41 -7.59 -5.99
N GLY A 425 9.02 -7.54 -4.78
CA GLY A 425 10.02 -8.46 -4.25
C GLY A 425 11.41 -8.35 -4.85
N ARG A 426 11.63 -7.47 -5.83
CA ARG A 426 12.98 -7.09 -6.32
C ARG A 426 13.30 -5.65 -5.96
N ASN A 427 12.30 -4.81 -6.05
CA ASN A 427 12.30 -3.41 -5.70
C ASN A 427 11.35 -3.21 -4.52
N HIS A 428 11.81 -2.42 -3.57
CA HIS A 428 11.05 -2.02 -2.40
C HIS A 428 10.97 -0.51 -2.40
N VAL A 429 9.76 -0.01 -2.12
CA VAL A 429 9.49 1.41 -2.09
C VAL A 429 8.86 1.81 -0.78
N ALA A 430 9.24 2.98 -0.28
CA ALA A 430 8.66 3.61 0.88
C ALA A 430 8.70 5.13 0.75
N THR A 431 7.69 5.81 1.27
CA THR A 431 7.55 7.28 1.21
C THR A 431 7.60 7.92 2.61
N SER A 432 7.90 9.21 2.63
CA SER A 432 7.85 10.10 3.81
C SER A 432 6.75 11.15 3.64
N ALA A 433 5.99 11.45 4.69
CA ALA A 433 4.87 12.40 4.63
C ALA A 433 5.27 13.87 4.90
N SER A 434 6.57 14.22 4.87
CA SER A 434 7.03 15.56 5.25
C SER A 434 6.65 16.66 4.25
N ASN A 435 5.57 17.34 4.64
CA ASN A 435 5.01 18.61 4.19
C ASN A 435 5.78 19.81 4.80
N TYR A 436 6.70 20.49 4.10
CA TYR A 436 6.83 21.97 4.14
C TYR A 436 7.98 22.52 3.27
N ILE A 437 7.62 23.50 2.43
CA ILE A 437 8.51 24.40 1.70
C ILE A 437 9.29 25.27 2.70
N GLY A 438 10.61 25.11 2.74
CA GLY A 438 11.50 25.98 3.50
C GLY A 438 12.89 26.06 2.88
N SER A 439 13.13 27.07 2.03
CA SER A 439 14.42 27.48 1.46
C SER A 439 15.67 26.63 1.83
N HIS A 440 15.91 25.52 1.13
CA HIS A 440 17.10 24.71 1.31
C HIS A 440 18.29 25.32 0.56
N ARG A 441 19.00 26.26 1.18
CA ARG A 441 20.37 26.62 0.76
C ARG A 441 21.36 25.71 1.50
N ARG A 442 21.89 24.72 0.78
CA ARG A 442 22.93 23.75 1.14
C ARG A 442 22.49 22.61 2.06
N VAL A 443 22.28 21.44 1.45
CA VAL A 443 22.65 20.15 2.04
C VAL A 443 23.34 19.32 0.96
N THR A 444 24.59 18.96 1.22
CA THR A 444 25.33 17.93 0.49
C THR A 444 24.71 16.57 0.80
N THR A 445 24.42 15.80 -0.25
CA THR A 445 23.86 14.44 -0.31
C THR A 445 22.36 14.27 0.04
N LYS A 446 21.61 13.91 -1.02
CA LYS A 446 20.35 13.14 -1.07
C LYS A 446 19.03 13.88 -0.89
N GLU A 447 18.26 13.82 -1.97
CA GLU A 447 16.85 14.19 -2.15
C GLU A 447 15.92 13.26 -1.36
N TYR A 448 14.65 13.65 -1.24
CA TYR A 448 13.61 12.97 -0.44
C TYR A 448 13.64 11.44 -0.58
N PRO A 449 13.43 10.68 0.50
CA PRO A 449 13.49 9.24 0.44
C PRO A 449 12.18 8.68 -0.13
N ILE A 450 12.06 8.70 -1.46
CA ILE A 450 11.52 7.52 -2.13
C ILE A 450 12.68 6.53 -2.12
N PHE A 451 12.65 5.60 -1.18
CA PHE A 451 13.60 4.50 -1.23
C PHE A 451 13.22 3.66 -2.45
N VAL A 452 14.10 3.51 -3.44
CA VAL A 452 13.89 2.53 -4.50
C VAL A 452 15.19 1.82 -4.74
N ASN A 453 15.33 0.64 -4.14
CA ASN A 453 16.13 -0.49 -4.62
C ASN A 453 16.18 -1.59 -3.56
N GLY A 454 16.04 -2.83 -4.04
CA GLY A 454 16.24 -4.04 -3.26
C GLY A 454 17.65 -4.18 -2.73
N PHE A 455 17.74 -4.95 -1.66
CA PHE A 455 18.98 -5.36 -1.05
C PHE A 455 19.77 -6.26 -1.99
N GLU A 456 20.61 -5.68 -2.85
CA GLU A 456 21.79 -6.41 -3.30
C GLU A 456 22.66 -6.62 -2.07
N THR A 457 22.49 -7.78 -1.44
CA THR A 457 23.56 -8.41 -0.71
C THR A 457 24.83 -8.27 -1.54
N ALA A 458 25.81 -7.59 -0.95
CA ALA A 458 27.20 -7.68 -1.35
C ALA A 458 27.62 -9.15 -1.28
N PHE A 459 27.39 -9.89 -2.36
CA PHE A 459 28.04 -11.16 -2.65
C PHE A 459 28.53 -11.14 -4.09
N GLN A 460 29.58 -10.35 -4.33
CA GLN A 460 30.64 -10.68 -5.28
C GLN A 460 32.00 -10.22 -4.73
N GLN A 461 32.60 -11.06 -3.88
CA GLN A 461 33.86 -11.78 -4.16
C GLN A 461 34.17 -12.78 -3.06
#